data_AF-A0A2N2G0V9-F1
#
_entry.id   AF-A0A2N2G0V9-F1
#
_cell.length_a   1.000
_cell.length_b   1.000
_cell.length_c   1.000
_cell.angle_alpha   90.00
_cell.angle_beta   90.00
_cell.angle_gamma   90.00
#
_symmetry.space_group_name_H-M   'P 1'
#
loop_
_entity.id
_entity.type
_entity.pdbx_description
1 polymer ?
#
loop_
_entity_poly.entity_id
_entity_poly.type
_entity_poly.pdbx_seq_one_letter_code
_entity_poly.pdbx_strand_id
1 'polypeptide(L)'
;DKLNASSNEAAVSLEETAATLEEVTSNIRHTTENIAKMARFSYDVTHSAQEGEKLANQTTLAMEEINTQVTEINQAISVIDQIAFQTNILSLNAAVEAATAGEAGRGFAVVAQEVRNLATRSAQAAKEIKILVENATAKANDGKSISTEMIAGYENLSQNIHNTLTLINEVSSSSKEQFSAMEQINDTMNKLDKVTQENASVASEANNVANEVNQIAQQVVQQTDEKEFCGK
;
A
#
# COMPACT_ATOMS: atom_id res chain seq x y z
N ASP A 1 -55.89 -9.17 28.11
CA ASP A 1 -55.71 -9.45 26.67
C ASP A 1 -54.78 -8.49 25.93
N LYS A 2 -55.11 -7.21 25.74
CA LYS A 2 -54.28 -6.29 24.92
C LYS A 2 -52.81 -6.20 25.36
N LEU A 3 -52.54 -6.09 26.67
CA LEU A 3 -51.18 -6.03 27.22
C LEU A 3 -50.39 -7.33 26.99
N ASN A 4 -51.05 -8.48 27.06
CA ASN A 4 -50.42 -9.78 26.83
C ASN A 4 -50.04 -9.93 25.35
N ALA A 5 -50.97 -9.61 24.43
CA ALA A 5 -50.71 -9.61 22.99
C ALA A 5 -49.55 -8.68 22.61
N SER A 6 -49.53 -7.44 23.13
CA SER A 6 -48.44 -6.49 22.87
C SER A 6 -47.09 -6.94 23.47
N SER A 7 -47.11 -7.65 24.61
CA SER A 7 -45.88 -8.18 25.21
C SER A 7 -45.31 -9.33 24.38
N ASN A 8 -46.15 -10.23 23.85
CA ASN A 8 -45.70 -11.28 22.94
C ASN A 8 -45.14 -10.71 21.63
N GLU A 9 -45.79 -9.71 21.05
CA GLU A 9 -45.31 -9.05 19.83
C GLU A 9 -43.94 -8.37 20.07
N ALA A 10 -43.79 -7.68 21.20
CA ALA A 10 -42.51 -7.09 21.60
C ALA A 10 -41.41 -8.15 21.81
N ALA A 11 -41.74 -9.31 22.38
CA ALA A 11 -40.78 -10.40 22.56
C ALA A 11 -40.25 -10.92 21.22
N VAL A 12 -41.14 -11.11 20.22
CA VAL A 12 -40.73 -11.51 18.85
C VAL A 12 -39.82 -10.47 18.22
N SER A 13 -40.16 -9.18 18.32
CA SER A 13 -39.30 -8.10 17.81
C SER A 13 -37.94 -8.03 18.50
N LEU A 14 -37.89 -8.32 19.81
CA LEU A 14 -36.64 -8.39 20.56
C LEU A 14 -35.76 -9.56 20.10
N GLU A 15 -36.33 -10.74 19.83
CA GLU A 15 -35.61 -11.89 19.27
C GLU A 15 -35.01 -11.57 17.90
N GLU A 16 -35.77 -10.96 16.99
CA GLU A 16 -35.28 -10.56 15.67
C GLU A 16 -34.15 -9.52 15.76
N THR A 17 -34.28 -8.56 16.68
CA THR A 17 -33.26 -7.54 16.88
C THR A 17 -32.00 -8.13 17.54
N ALA A 18 -32.14 -9.09 18.47
CA ALA A 18 -31.02 -9.81 19.05
C ALA A 18 -30.23 -10.60 18.00
N ALA A 19 -30.92 -11.30 17.09
CA ALA A 19 -30.28 -11.99 15.98
C ALA A 19 -29.50 -11.03 15.07
N THR A 20 -30.07 -9.85 14.79
CA THR A 20 -29.39 -8.80 14.00
C THR A 20 -28.15 -8.27 14.74
N LEU A 21 -28.22 -8.11 16.06
CA LEU A 21 -27.09 -7.68 16.88
C LEU A 21 -25.95 -8.70 16.90
N GLU A 22 -26.25 -10.00 16.95
CA GLU A 22 -25.24 -11.04 16.84
C GLU A 22 -24.52 -10.99 15.48
N GLU A 23 -25.26 -10.80 14.39
CA GLU A 23 -24.69 -10.66 13.05
C GLU A 23 -23.78 -9.42 12.95
N VAL A 24 -24.23 -8.26 13.44
CA VAL A 24 -23.44 -7.02 13.47
C VAL A 24 -22.18 -7.19 14.32
N THR A 25 -22.29 -7.82 15.49
CA THR A 25 -21.15 -8.10 16.38
C THR A 25 -20.13 -9.03 15.71
N SER A 26 -20.60 -10.06 15.01
CA SER A 26 -19.75 -10.94 14.21
C SER A 26 -19.01 -10.19 13.10
N ASN A 27 -19.69 -9.29 12.40
CA ASN A 27 -19.10 -8.44 11.37
C ASN A 27 -18.05 -7.48 11.92
N ILE A 28 -18.26 -6.90 13.11
CA ILE A 28 -17.27 -6.06 13.80
C ILE A 28 -16.03 -6.89 14.17
N ARG A 29 -16.21 -8.13 14.64
CA ARG A 29 -15.09 -9.04 14.95
C ARG A 29 -14.27 -9.36 13.70
N HIS A 30 -14.94 -9.72 12.60
CA HIS A 30 -14.27 -9.96 11.31
C HIS A 30 -13.54 -8.71 10.79
N THR A 31 -14.13 -7.53 10.97
CA THR A 31 -13.49 -6.25 10.61
C THR A 31 -12.21 -6.05 11.42
N THR A 32 -12.23 -6.34 12.72
CA THR A 32 -11.06 -6.27 13.61
C THR A 32 -9.93 -7.22 13.16
N GLU A 33 -10.27 -8.45 12.78
CA GLU A 33 -9.30 -9.40 12.22
C GLU A 33 -8.68 -8.90 10.91
N ASN A 34 -9.49 -8.27 10.04
CA ASN A 34 -9.00 -7.71 8.79
C ASN A 34 -8.09 -6.50 9.01
N ILE A 35 -8.40 -5.64 9.98
CA ILE A 35 -7.54 -4.52 10.40
C ILE A 35 -6.15 -5.03 10.82
N ALA A 36 -6.10 -6.12 11.61
CA ALA A 36 -4.82 -6.72 12.02
C ALA A 36 -4.01 -7.23 10.81
N LYS A 37 -4.67 -7.84 9.82
CA LYS A 37 -4.02 -8.26 8.56
C LYS A 37 -3.53 -7.06 7.76
N MET A 38 -4.33 -6.00 7.64
CA MET A 38 -3.96 -4.76 6.94
C MET A 38 -2.74 -4.09 7.58
N ALA A 39 -2.65 -4.06 8.92
CA ALA A 39 -1.50 -3.53 9.63
C ALA A 39 -0.23 -4.34 9.31
N ARG A 40 -0.32 -5.67 9.32
CA ARG A 40 0.79 -6.55 8.94
C ARG A 40 1.25 -6.31 7.49
N PHE A 41 0.31 -6.29 6.54
CA PHE A 41 0.66 -6.03 5.13
C PHE A 41 1.27 -4.64 4.94
N SER A 42 0.78 -3.63 5.65
CA SER A 42 1.37 -2.29 5.60
C SER A 42 2.83 -2.31 6.07
N TYR A 43 3.15 -3.06 7.13
CA TYR A 43 4.53 -3.25 7.61
C TYR A 43 5.41 -3.94 6.57
N ASP A 44 4.93 -5.04 5.96
CA ASP A 44 5.66 -5.79 4.93
C ASP A 44 5.95 -4.91 3.69
N VAL A 45 4.98 -4.07 3.29
CA VAL A 45 5.14 -3.12 2.18
C VAL A 45 6.10 -1.99 2.57
N THR A 46 6.06 -1.46 3.79
CA THR A 46 7.05 -0.48 4.26
C THR A 46 8.46 -1.04 4.17
N HIS A 47 8.67 -2.29 4.62
CA HIS A 47 9.97 -2.93 4.53
C HIS A 47 10.44 -3.07 3.08
N SER A 48 9.55 -3.53 2.19
CA SER A 48 9.85 -3.68 0.77
C SER A 48 10.18 -2.33 0.09
N ALA A 49 9.48 -1.25 0.47
CA ALA A 49 9.74 0.09 -0.02
C ALA A 49 11.12 0.61 0.44
N GLN A 50 11.50 0.37 1.69
CA GLN A 50 12.83 0.72 2.22
C GLN A 50 13.95 -0.05 1.52
N GLU A 51 13.74 -1.34 1.24
CA GLU A 51 14.69 -2.13 0.47
C GLU A 51 14.82 -1.61 -0.97
N GLY A 52 13.70 -1.27 -1.61
CA GLY A 52 13.69 -0.64 -2.93
C GLY A 52 14.44 0.69 -2.97
N GLU A 53 14.24 1.54 -1.96
CA GLU A 53 14.95 2.82 -1.81
C GLU A 53 16.47 2.61 -1.66
N LYS A 54 16.88 1.61 -0.88
CA LYS A 54 18.28 1.25 -0.73
C LYS A 54 18.89 0.78 -2.05
N LEU A 55 18.19 -0.07 -2.80
CA LEU A 55 18.65 -0.54 -4.12
C LEU A 55 18.73 0.61 -5.14
N ALA A 56 17.79 1.55 -5.09
CA ALA A 56 17.82 2.77 -5.90
C ALA A 56 19.08 3.61 -5.60
N ASN A 57 19.38 3.82 -4.31
CA ASN A 57 20.61 4.49 -3.87
C ASN A 57 21.87 3.78 -4.36
N GLN A 58 21.93 2.46 -4.23
CA GLN A 58 23.06 1.67 -4.76
C GLN A 58 23.21 1.80 -6.28
N THR A 59 22.09 1.87 -7.01
CA THR A 59 22.10 2.06 -8.46
C THR A 59 22.63 3.45 -8.83
N THR A 60 22.23 4.50 -8.10
CA THR A 60 22.77 5.86 -8.27
C THR A 60 24.28 5.89 -8.09
N LEU A 61 24.80 5.24 -7.04
CA LEU A 61 26.25 5.14 -6.79
C LEU A 61 26.98 4.38 -7.91
N ALA A 62 26.42 3.24 -8.35
CA ALA A 62 27.02 2.48 -9.44
C ALA A 62 27.07 3.28 -10.76
N MET A 63 26.04 4.07 -11.06
CA MET A 63 26.04 4.95 -12.24
C MET A 63 27.07 6.09 -12.12
N GLU A 64 27.33 6.58 -10.91
CA GLU A 64 28.38 7.57 -10.64
C GLU A 64 29.80 6.98 -10.81
N GLU A 65 30.02 5.76 -10.35
CA GLU A 65 31.26 5.01 -10.59
C GLU A 65 31.47 4.76 -12.09
N ILE A 66 30.44 4.33 -12.82
CA ILE A 66 30.50 4.18 -14.28
C ILE A 66 30.88 5.50 -14.94
N ASN A 67 30.26 6.62 -14.57
CA ASN A 67 30.58 7.94 -15.12
C ASN A 67 32.05 8.33 -14.90
N THR A 68 32.59 8.02 -13.72
CA THR A 68 34.00 8.26 -13.39
C THR A 68 34.90 7.45 -14.31
N GLN A 69 34.64 6.15 -14.46
CA GLN A 69 35.40 5.25 -15.33
C GLN A 69 35.32 5.67 -16.81
N VAL A 70 34.13 6.04 -17.28
CA VAL A 70 33.92 6.52 -18.66
C VAL A 70 34.68 7.83 -18.91
N THR A 71 34.79 8.71 -17.91
CA THR A 71 35.59 9.94 -17.99
C THR A 71 37.08 9.65 -18.14
N GLU A 72 37.62 8.70 -17.35
CA GLU A 72 39.01 8.26 -17.47
C GLU A 72 39.30 7.65 -18.85
N ILE A 73 38.38 6.84 -19.37
CA ILE A 73 38.47 6.29 -20.73
C ILE A 73 38.50 7.41 -21.77
N ASN A 74 37.65 8.44 -21.65
CA ASN A 74 37.64 9.58 -22.56
C ASN A 74 38.99 10.31 -22.59
N GLN A 75 39.60 10.52 -21.40
CA GLN A 75 40.93 11.11 -21.28
C GLN A 75 42.00 10.25 -21.96
N ALA A 76 41.99 8.93 -21.75
CA ALA A 76 42.91 8.00 -22.40
C ALA A 76 42.78 8.03 -23.93
N ILE A 77 41.55 8.08 -24.46
CA ILE A 77 41.30 8.20 -25.90
C ILE A 77 41.84 9.53 -26.45
N SER A 78 41.69 10.62 -25.69
CA SER A 78 42.26 11.92 -26.07
C SER A 78 43.79 11.87 -26.17
N VAL A 79 44.46 11.12 -25.29
CA VAL A 79 45.91 10.90 -25.38
C VAL A 79 46.28 10.07 -26.60
N ILE A 80 45.51 9.02 -26.93
CA ILE A 80 45.72 8.21 -28.13
C ILE A 80 45.59 9.05 -29.40
N ASP A 81 44.58 9.92 -29.48
CA ASP A 81 44.39 10.84 -30.62
C ASP A 81 45.57 11.81 -30.76
N GLN A 82 46.09 12.35 -29.65
CA GLN A 82 47.30 13.18 -29.64
C GLN A 82 48.54 12.41 -30.11
N ILE A 83 48.73 11.16 -29.67
CA ILE A 83 49.84 10.31 -30.11
C ILE A 83 49.73 10.01 -31.61
N ALA A 84 48.53 9.70 -32.09
CA ALA A 84 48.27 9.47 -33.51
C ALA A 84 48.59 10.72 -34.34
N PHE A 85 48.18 11.90 -33.88
CA PHE A 85 48.51 13.17 -34.52
C PHE A 85 50.02 13.44 -34.56
N GLN A 86 50.73 13.27 -33.43
CA GLN A 86 52.19 13.43 -33.38
C GLN A 86 52.91 12.45 -34.30
N THR A 87 52.46 11.18 -34.34
CA THR A 87 53.01 10.13 -35.22
C THR A 87 52.80 10.49 -36.69
N ASN A 88 51.63 11.04 -37.04
CA ASN A 88 51.35 11.52 -38.38
C ASN A 88 52.30 12.66 -38.79
N ILE A 89 52.58 13.64 -37.90
CA ILE A 89 53.55 14.70 -38.16
C ILE A 89 54.99 14.17 -38.29
N LEU A 90 55.41 13.25 -37.41
CA LEU A 90 56.71 12.59 -37.48
C LEU A 90 56.91 11.84 -38.80
N SER A 91 55.89 11.09 -39.24
CA SER A 91 55.92 10.36 -40.51
C SER A 91 56.00 11.27 -41.72
N LEU A 92 55.34 12.44 -41.67
CA LEU A 92 55.42 13.45 -42.72
C LEU A 92 56.84 14.03 -42.82
N ASN A 93 57.44 14.38 -41.69
CA ASN A 93 58.83 14.87 -41.66
C ASN A 93 59.80 13.82 -42.20
N ALA A 94 59.62 12.55 -41.83
CA ALA A 94 60.43 11.45 -42.36
C ALA A 94 60.28 11.26 -43.87
N ALA A 95 59.06 11.43 -44.41
CA ALA A 95 58.81 11.37 -45.84
C ALA A 95 59.49 12.52 -46.60
N VAL A 96 59.52 13.73 -46.01
CA VAL A 96 60.25 14.89 -46.56
C VAL A 96 61.75 14.62 -46.59
N GLU A 97 62.33 14.13 -45.50
CA GLU A 97 63.77 13.84 -45.43
C GLU A 97 64.17 12.71 -46.39
N ALA A 98 63.33 11.69 -46.53
CA ALA A 98 63.52 10.61 -47.49
C ALA A 98 63.49 11.12 -48.95
N ALA A 99 62.65 12.11 -49.27
CA ALA A 99 62.62 12.76 -50.57
C ALA A 99 63.91 13.57 -50.82
N THR A 100 64.43 14.26 -49.80
CA THR A 100 65.70 15.00 -49.84
C THR A 100 66.90 14.07 -50.15
N ALA A 101 66.87 12.84 -49.64
CA ALA A 101 67.92 11.82 -49.86
C ALA A 101 67.87 11.13 -51.25
N GLY A 102 66.90 11.45 -52.12
CA GLY A 102 66.81 10.92 -53.48
C GLY A 102 66.66 9.40 -53.56
N GLU A 103 67.44 8.73 -54.40
CA GLU A 103 67.35 7.26 -54.56
C GLU A 103 67.72 6.49 -53.28
N ALA A 104 68.62 7.01 -52.45
CA ALA A 104 69.02 6.36 -51.19
C ALA A 104 67.89 6.37 -50.14
N GLY A 105 66.97 7.32 -50.22
CA GLY A 105 65.83 7.48 -49.30
C GLY A 105 64.59 6.66 -49.69
N ARG A 106 64.58 5.97 -50.83
CA ARG A 106 63.38 5.35 -51.40
C ARG A 106 62.73 4.30 -50.48
N GLY A 107 63.53 3.52 -49.77
CA GLY A 107 63.03 2.57 -48.76
C GLY A 107 62.44 3.25 -47.52
N PHE A 108 63.07 4.34 -47.06
CA PHE A 108 62.57 5.14 -45.94
C PHE A 108 61.25 5.85 -46.27
N ALA A 109 61.07 6.31 -47.51
CA ALA A 109 59.83 6.94 -47.96
C ALA A 109 58.63 5.98 -47.87
N VAL A 110 58.81 4.70 -48.21
CA VAL A 110 57.74 3.68 -48.11
C VAL A 110 57.35 3.44 -46.65
N VAL A 111 58.34 3.30 -45.76
CA VAL A 111 58.09 3.12 -44.32
C VAL A 111 57.38 4.34 -43.74
N ALA A 112 57.81 5.56 -44.10
CA ALA A 112 57.18 6.79 -43.65
C ALA A 112 55.70 6.87 -44.08
N GLN A 113 55.37 6.47 -45.31
CA GLN A 113 54.00 6.44 -45.79
C GLN A 113 53.14 5.38 -45.04
N GLU A 114 53.70 4.22 -44.72
CA GLU A 114 52.99 3.17 -43.99
C GLU A 114 52.71 3.60 -42.53
N VAL A 115 53.69 4.23 -41.87
CA VAL A 115 53.52 4.82 -40.53
C VAL A 115 52.45 5.90 -40.55
N ARG A 116 52.41 6.74 -41.59
CA ARG A 116 51.38 7.78 -41.77
C ARG A 116 49.97 7.19 -41.91
N ASN A 117 49.84 6.13 -42.71
CA ASN A 117 48.58 5.41 -42.88
C ASN A 117 48.11 4.81 -41.55
N LEU A 118 49.03 4.19 -40.79
CA LEU A 118 48.73 3.63 -39.47
C LEU A 118 48.28 4.71 -38.47
N ALA A 119 48.97 5.85 -38.44
CA ALA A 119 48.61 6.98 -37.59
C ALA A 119 47.20 7.52 -37.93
N THR A 120 46.87 7.66 -39.22
CA THR A 120 45.54 8.10 -39.67
C THR A 120 44.45 7.11 -39.26
N ARG A 121 44.70 5.80 -39.40
CA ARG A 121 43.78 4.75 -38.94
C ARG A 121 43.59 4.78 -37.42
N SER A 122 44.65 5.03 -36.65
CA SER A 122 44.60 5.15 -35.20
C SER A 122 43.74 6.35 -34.75
N ALA A 123 43.90 7.50 -35.40
CA ALA A 123 43.09 8.70 -35.12
C ALA A 123 41.60 8.46 -35.42
N GLN A 124 41.30 7.80 -36.55
CA GLN A 124 39.92 7.45 -36.90
C GLN A 124 39.29 6.49 -35.87
N ALA A 125 40.02 5.45 -35.45
CA ALA A 125 39.56 4.54 -34.40
C ALA A 125 39.34 5.26 -33.06
N ALA A 126 40.27 6.15 -32.67
CA ALA A 126 40.13 6.95 -31.45
C ALA A 126 38.84 7.81 -31.48
N LYS A 127 38.54 8.43 -32.63
CA LYS A 127 37.31 9.20 -32.83
C LYS A 127 36.04 8.34 -32.71
N GLU A 128 36.04 7.14 -33.29
CA GLU A 128 34.91 6.21 -33.19
C GLU A 128 34.66 5.76 -31.74
N ILE A 129 35.72 5.42 -31.01
CA ILE A 129 35.62 5.05 -29.59
C ILE A 129 35.14 6.24 -28.76
N LYS A 130 35.59 7.47 -29.06
CA LYS A 130 35.12 8.69 -28.38
C LYS A 130 33.60 8.86 -28.47
N ILE A 131 33.02 8.63 -29.65
CA ILE A 131 31.56 8.68 -29.85
C ILE A 131 30.84 7.62 -29.00
N LEU A 132 31.38 6.39 -28.94
CA LEU A 132 30.81 5.33 -28.09
C LEU A 132 30.84 5.69 -26.61
N VAL A 133 31.95 6.29 -26.16
CA VAL A 133 32.14 6.75 -24.78
C VAL A 133 31.18 7.90 -24.44
N GLU A 134 31.03 8.88 -25.32
CA GLU A 134 30.05 9.98 -25.15
C GLU A 134 28.62 9.45 -25.01
N ASN A 135 28.24 8.46 -25.84
CA ASN A 135 26.94 7.80 -25.73
C ASN A 135 26.80 7.02 -24.40
N ALA A 136 27.86 6.34 -23.95
CA ALA A 136 27.86 5.64 -22.67
C ALA A 136 27.71 6.61 -21.48
N THR A 137 28.39 7.77 -21.51
CA THR A 137 28.22 8.85 -20.53
C THR A 137 26.76 9.32 -20.47
N ALA A 138 26.14 9.57 -21.63
CA ALA A 138 24.75 9.99 -21.69
C ALA A 138 23.82 8.95 -21.05
N LYS A 139 24.00 7.66 -21.36
CA LYS A 139 23.20 6.58 -20.77
C LYS A 139 23.41 6.39 -19.27
N ALA A 140 24.63 6.56 -18.77
CA ALA A 140 24.91 6.52 -17.34
C ALA A 140 24.23 7.69 -16.59
N ASN A 141 24.27 8.89 -17.18
CA ASN A 141 23.56 10.06 -16.63
C ASN A 141 22.05 9.87 -16.61
N ASP A 142 21.46 9.35 -17.69
CA ASP A 142 20.03 9.00 -17.73
C ASP A 142 19.69 7.99 -16.61
N GLY A 143 20.51 6.93 -16.45
CA GLY A 143 20.34 5.94 -15.39
C GLY A 143 20.44 6.52 -13.99
N LYS A 144 21.34 7.48 -13.76
CA LYS A 144 21.46 8.23 -12.51
C LYS A 144 20.20 9.05 -12.22
N SER A 145 19.67 9.75 -13.23
CA SER A 145 18.43 10.53 -13.12
C SER A 145 17.25 9.64 -12.73
N ILE A 146 17.05 8.53 -13.46
CA ILE A 146 15.97 7.57 -13.20
C ILE A 146 16.07 7.00 -11.79
N SER A 147 17.28 6.63 -11.34
CA SER A 147 17.49 6.11 -9.99
C SER A 147 17.18 7.17 -8.92
N THR A 148 17.48 8.44 -9.18
CA THR A 148 17.14 9.57 -8.30
C THR A 148 15.63 9.77 -8.19
N GLU A 149 14.91 9.72 -9.31
CA GLU A 149 13.45 9.77 -9.33
C GLU A 149 12.84 8.56 -8.59
N MET A 150 13.47 7.38 -8.70
CA MET A 150 13.04 6.19 -8.00
C MET A 150 13.17 6.33 -6.47
N ILE A 151 14.24 6.97 -5.97
CA ILE A 151 14.39 7.31 -4.54
C ILE A 151 13.23 8.19 -4.07
N ALA A 152 12.96 9.29 -4.76
CA ALA A 152 11.84 10.18 -4.42
C ALA A 152 10.48 9.46 -4.49
N GLY A 153 10.31 8.53 -5.43
CA GLY A 153 9.14 7.67 -5.53
C GLY A 153 8.95 6.77 -4.32
N TYR A 154 10.03 6.15 -3.82
CA TYR A 154 9.99 5.32 -2.61
C TYR A 154 9.75 6.14 -1.34
N GLU A 155 10.30 7.35 -1.23
CA GLU A 155 10.00 8.27 -0.12
C GLU A 155 8.51 8.62 -0.08
N ASN A 156 7.91 8.97 -1.23
CA ASN A 156 6.48 9.26 -1.33
C ASN A 156 5.63 8.02 -0.99
N LEU A 157 6.01 6.85 -1.49
CA LEU A 157 5.35 5.59 -1.18
C LEU A 157 5.37 5.31 0.34
N SER A 158 6.53 5.51 0.99
CA SER A 158 6.68 5.36 2.44
C SER A 158 5.73 6.28 3.21
N GLN A 159 5.62 7.55 2.80
CA GLN A 159 4.68 8.50 3.39
C GLN A 159 3.22 8.05 3.22
N ASN A 160 2.84 7.56 2.04
CA ASN A 160 1.48 7.08 1.79
C ASN A 160 1.14 5.85 2.65
N ILE A 161 2.10 4.93 2.84
CA ILE A 161 1.92 3.77 3.71
C ILE A 161 1.78 4.23 5.17
N HIS A 162 2.56 5.22 5.61
CA HIS A 162 2.43 5.79 6.95
C HIS A 162 1.03 6.38 7.19
N ASN A 163 0.51 7.17 6.24
CA ASN A 163 -0.84 7.70 6.33
C ASN A 163 -1.90 6.59 6.36
N THR A 164 -1.69 5.52 5.60
CA THR A 164 -2.58 4.34 5.59
C THR A 164 -2.57 3.62 6.95
N LEU A 165 -1.40 3.48 7.58
CA LEU A 165 -1.28 2.92 8.94
C LEU A 165 -2.04 3.76 9.98
N THR A 166 -2.00 5.10 9.87
CA THR A 166 -2.78 5.99 10.72
C THR A 166 -4.28 5.73 10.58
N LEU A 167 -4.79 5.62 9.34
CA LEU A 167 -6.20 5.29 9.10
C LEU A 167 -6.58 3.91 9.63
N ILE A 168 -5.70 2.91 9.48
CA ILE A 168 -5.92 1.56 10.03
C ILE A 168 -6.05 1.62 11.56
N ASN A 169 -5.22 2.42 12.24
CA ASN A 169 -5.29 2.61 13.68
C ASN A 169 -6.58 3.31 14.12
N GLU A 170 -7.04 4.32 13.38
CA GLU A 170 -8.32 5.00 13.63
C GLU A 170 -9.51 4.03 13.50
N VAL A 171 -9.54 3.24 12.42
CA VAL A 171 -10.57 2.22 12.21
C VAL A 171 -10.51 1.13 13.29
N SER A 172 -9.31 0.78 13.77
CA SER A 172 -9.13 -0.17 14.89
C SER A 172 -9.75 0.36 16.18
N SER A 173 -9.48 1.63 16.52
CA SER A 173 -10.08 2.27 17.71
C SER A 173 -11.59 2.33 17.61
N SER A 174 -12.11 2.79 16.46
CA SER A 174 -13.56 2.86 16.20
C SER A 174 -14.23 1.49 16.28
N SER A 175 -13.60 0.45 15.73
CA SER A 175 -14.12 -0.92 15.80
C SER A 175 -14.18 -1.44 17.24
N LYS A 176 -13.20 -1.09 18.09
CA LYS A 176 -13.19 -1.46 19.51
C LYS A 176 -14.29 -0.74 20.31
N GLU A 177 -14.53 0.53 20.00
CA GLU A 177 -15.64 1.30 20.57
C GLU A 177 -17.00 0.72 20.14
N GLN A 178 -17.16 0.39 18.86
CA GLN A 178 -18.36 -0.27 18.34
C GLN A 178 -18.61 -1.62 19.01
N PHE A 179 -17.57 -2.43 19.21
CA PHE A 179 -17.70 -3.71 19.93
C PHE A 179 -18.22 -3.49 21.37
N SER A 180 -17.63 -2.54 22.09
CA SER A 180 -18.05 -2.19 23.46
C SER A 180 -19.49 -1.66 23.50
N ALA A 181 -19.89 -0.88 22.49
CA ALA A 181 -21.27 -0.41 22.36
C ALA A 181 -22.25 -1.55 22.08
N MET A 182 -21.86 -2.54 21.26
CA MET A 182 -22.69 -3.73 21.01
C MET A 182 -22.86 -4.58 22.27
N GLU A 183 -21.84 -4.73 23.12
CA GLU A 183 -21.99 -5.39 24.42
C GLU A 183 -23.03 -4.68 25.31
N GLN A 184 -23.01 -3.34 25.36
CA GLN A 184 -23.99 -2.56 26.12
C GLN A 184 -25.41 -2.68 25.56
N ILE A 185 -25.56 -2.69 24.23
CA ILE A 185 -26.86 -2.88 23.59
C ILE A 185 -27.37 -4.30 23.91
N ASN A 186 -26.53 -5.32 23.79
CA ASN A 186 -26.89 -6.70 24.12
C ASN A 186 -27.35 -6.84 25.58
N ASP A 187 -26.65 -6.23 26.54
CA ASP A 187 -27.07 -6.19 27.94
C ASP A 187 -28.42 -5.49 28.14
N THR A 188 -28.69 -4.44 27.37
CA THR A 188 -29.96 -3.71 27.41
C THR A 188 -31.10 -4.54 26.82
N MET A 189 -30.83 -5.29 25.75
CA MET A 189 -31.81 -6.19 25.13
C MET A 189 -32.20 -7.33 26.08
N ASN A 190 -31.23 -7.93 26.78
CA ASN A 190 -31.50 -8.94 27.81
C ASN A 190 -32.38 -8.39 28.96
N LYS A 191 -32.20 -7.12 29.33
CA LYS A 191 -33.08 -6.46 30.33
C LYS A 191 -34.48 -6.22 29.78
N LEU A 192 -34.60 -5.77 28.52
CA LEU A 192 -35.89 -5.55 27.87
C LEU A 192 -36.68 -6.85 27.68
N ASP A 193 -36.01 -7.94 27.31
CA ASP A 193 -36.63 -9.27 27.23
C ASP A 193 -37.20 -9.68 28.60
N LYS A 194 -36.40 -9.56 29.67
CA LYS A 194 -36.86 -9.86 31.03
C LYS A 194 -38.09 -9.03 31.44
N VAL A 195 -38.08 -7.72 31.19
CA VAL A 195 -39.22 -6.84 31.49
C VAL A 195 -40.43 -7.18 30.62
N THR A 196 -40.23 -7.60 29.38
CA THR A 196 -41.30 -7.99 28.45
C THR A 196 -41.98 -9.29 28.91
N GLN A 197 -41.19 -10.28 29.35
CA GLN A 197 -41.71 -11.51 29.95
C GLN A 197 -42.46 -11.24 31.26
N GLU A 198 -41.94 -10.33 32.10
CA GLU A 198 -42.63 -9.90 33.33
C GLU A 198 -43.96 -9.22 33.02
N ASN A 199 -44.02 -8.33 32.02
CA ASN A 199 -45.27 -7.71 31.56
C ASN A 199 -46.28 -8.75 31.05
N ALA A 200 -45.84 -9.75 30.29
CA ALA A 200 -46.70 -10.84 29.83
C ALA A 200 -47.26 -11.66 31.00
N SER A 201 -46.42 -11.94 32.00
CA SER A 201 -46.80 -12.67 33.22
C SER A 201 -47.82 -11.87 34.06
N VAL A 202 -47.53 -10.60 34.35
CA VAL A 202 -48.44 -9.70 35.09
C VAL A 202 -49.75 -9.51 34.34
N ALA A 203 -49.73 -9.40 33.01
CA ALA A 203 -50.95 -9.31 32.20
C ALA A 203 -51.81 -10.58 32.29
N SER A 204 -51.18 -11.75 32.36
CA SER A 204 -51.87 -13.03 32.55
C SER A 204 -52.49 -13.14 33.94
N GLU A 205 -51.74 -12.76 34.98
CA GLU A 205 -52.22 -12.74 36.36
C GLU A 205 -53.40 -11.76 36.53
N ALA A 206 -53.29 -10.55 36.00
CA ALA A 206 -54.37 -9.57 36.01
C ALA A 206 -55.64 -10.06 35.28
N ASN A 207 -55.48 -10.83 34.19
CA ASN A 207 -56.60 -11.44 33.49
C ASN A 207 -57.28 -12.51 34.33
N ASN A 208 -56.51 -13.34 35.04
CA ASN A 208 -57.05 -14.34 35.97
C ASN A 208 -57.83 -13.69 37.11
N VAL A 209 -57.28 -12.64 37.73
CA VAL A 209 -57.96 -11.87 38.79
C VAL A 209 -59.25 -11.24 38.26
N ALA A 210 -59.24 -10.65 37.06
CA ALA A 210 -60.44 -10.07 36.46
C ALA A 210 -61.53 -11.13 36.22
N ASN A 211 -61.15 -12.33 35.78
CA ASN A 211 -62.08 -13.45 35.61
C ASN A 211 -62.66 -13.94 36.94
N GLU A 212 -61.84 -14.07 37.98
CA GLU A 212 -62.30 -14.41 39.34
C GLU A 212 -63.29 -13.36 39.88
N VAL A 213 -62.96 -12.07 39.74
CA VAL A 213 -63.83 -10.97 40.17
C VAL A 213 -65.15 -10.98 39.39
N ASN A 214 -65.11 -11.25 38.09
CA ASN A 214 -66.32 -11.37 37.27
C ASN A 214 -67.20 -12.56 37.71
N GLN A 215 -66.59 -13.71 38.04
CA GLN A 215 -67.31 -14.86 38.59
C GLN A 215 -67.96 -14.54 39.93
N ILE A 216 -67.24 -13.87 40.83
CA ILE A 216 -67.77 -13.41 42.12
C ILE A 216 -68.95 -12.46 41.90
N ALA A 217 -68.82 -11.49 41.00
CA ALA A 217 -69.89 -10.55 40.68
C ALA A 217 -71.14 -11.25 40.14
N GLN A 218 -70.98 -12.23 39.23
CA GLN A 218 -72.08 -13.05 38.71
C GLN A 218 -72.76 -13.86 39.82
N GLN A 219 -71.99 -14.46 40.73
CA GLN A 219 -72.53 -15.18 41.89
C GLN A 219 -73.31 -14.25 42.84
N VAL A 220 -72.82 -13.04 43.09
CA VAL A 220 -73.50 -12.05 43.94
C VAL A 220 -74.83 -11.60 43.30
N VAL A 221 -74.86 -11.34 41.99
CA VAL A 221 -76.11 -11.02 41.27
C VAL A 221 -77.09 -12.18 41.37
N GLN A 222 -76.64 -13.40 41.08
CA GLN A 222 -77.48 -14.60 41.18
C GLN A 222 -78.05 -14.80 42.59
N GLN A 223 -77.24 -14.65 43.63
CA GLN A 223 -77.70 -14.74 45.02
C GLN A 223 -78.69 -13.63 45.41
N THR A 224 -78.63 -12.47 44.73
CA THR A 224 -79.56 -11.37 44.96
C THR A 224 -80.90 -11.63 44.25
N ASP A 225 -80.85 -12.15 43.02
CA ASP A 225 -82.05 -12.54 42.26
C ASP A 225 -82.79 -13.73 42.90
N GLU A 226 -82.06 -14.72 43.44
CA GLU A 226 -82.62 -15.82 44.22
C GLU A 226 -83.31 -15.35 45.52
N LYS A 227 -82.98 -14.13 45.98
CA LYS A 227 -83.57 -13.50 47.17
C LYS A 227 -84.72 -12.55 46.85
N GLU A 228 -85.49 -12.80 45.78
CA GLU A 228 -86.78 -12.16 45.58
C GLU A 228 -87.60 -12.20 46.89
N PHE A 229 -87.86 -11.03 47.46
CA PHE A 229 -88.66 -10.89 48.67
C PHE A 229 -90.08 -11.36 48.36
N CYS A 230 -90.47 -12.50 48.92
CA CYS A 230 -91.87 -12.87 49.08
C CYS A 230 -92.54 -11.87 50.05
N GLY A 231 -92.94 -10.70 49.54
CA GLY A 231 -93.75 -9.72 50.27
C GLY A 231 -93.33 -8.26 50.14
N LYS A 232 -93.36 -7.69 48.92
CA LYS A 232 -93.98 -6.40 48.55
C LYS A 232 -93.69 -6.05 47.10
#